data_AF-A0A0R1Y560-F1
#
_entry.id   AF-A0A0R1Y560-F1
#
_cell.length_a   1.000
_cell.length_b   1.000
_cell.length_c   1.000
_cell.angle_alpha   90.00
_cell.angle_beta   90.00
_cell.angle_gamma   90.00
#
_symmetry.space_group_name_H-M   'P 1'
#
loop_
_entity.id
_entity.type
_entity.pdbx_description
1 polymer ?
#
loop_
_entity_poly.entity_id
_entity_poly.type
_entity_poly.pdbx_seq_one_letter_code
_entity_poly.pdbx_strand_id
1 'polypeptide(L)'
;MSKKENCLYFLRQILPELDIQDVKVTPQKEFNKRLKERNTRFDIWAKNKTQEFDIEMQMRNDSAIGKRFRYYQSQIDKDTLPSGKNYRHIKASYIIFFSPFDPFGLGQAKYEMEVLANRNNPESVIDTNAHWLYFNSLGHDDCLSYDLRNFLDYMNGKVNEDSDFIKKIDSEVKDYVASPEWRHLDMNLDMMLADNTYDVEVEDIKKSIQMLKSVDVSNEKILNNLKKHYGDHFSEEELKQIMKEA
;
A
#
# COMPACT_ATOMS: atom_id res chain seq x y z
N MET A 1 10.73 -1.02 5.03
CA MET A 1 10.36 0.33 4.48
C MET A 1 10.27 1.45 5.51
N SER A 2 10.00 1.19 6.79
CA SER A 2 9.93 2.22 7.84
C SER A 2 11.28 2.87 8.20
N LYS A 3 12.39 2.19 7.90
CA LYS A 3 13.74 2.74 8.06
C LYS A 3 14.03 3.78 6.98
N LYS A 4 14.59 4.92 7.41
CA LYS A 4 14.91 6.08 6.56
C LYS A 4 15.67 5.72 5.28
N GLU A 5 16.74 4.94 5.41
CA GLU A 5 17.61 4.58 4.27
C GLU A 5 16.87 3.79 3.19
N ASN A 6 15.98 2.88 3.60
CA ASN A 6 15.23 2.04 2.66
C ASN A 6 14.15 2.84 1.96
N CYS A 7 13.44 3.70 2.70
CA CYS A 7 12.46 4.61 2.11
C CYS A 7 13.12 5.57 1.12
N LEU A 8 14.27 6.16 1.48
CA LEU A 8 15.02 7.04 0.58
C LEU A 8 15.45 6.31 -0.69
N TYR A 9 16.03 5.11 -0.54
CA TYR A 9 16.44 4.30 -1.68
C TYR A 9 15.25 3.96 -2.58
N PHE A 10 14.13 3.52 -2.00
CA PHE A 10 12.95 3.16 -2.76
C PHE A 10 12.34 4.35 -3.49
N LEU A 11 12.25 5.52 -2.85
CA LEU A 11 11.80 6.76 -3.50
C LEU A 11 12.66 7.12 -4.71
N ARG A 12 13.98 6.88 -4.66
CA ARG A 12 14.88 7.08 -5.82
C ARG A 12 14.65 6.05 -6.93
N GLN A 13 14.14 4.85 -6.62
CA GLN A 13 13.76 3.88 -7.64
C GLN A 13 12.43 4.25 -8.32
N ILE A 14 11.49 4.84 -7.57
CA ILE A 14 10.19 5.28 -8.08
C ILE A 14 10.31 6.57 -8.90
N LEU A 15 11.11 7.51 -8.40
CA LEU A 15 11.23 8.89 -8.88
C LEU A 15 12.71 9.26 -9.11
N PRO A 16 13.42 8.57 -10.02
CA PRO A 16 14.85 8.81 -10.27
C PRO A 16 15.14 10.25 -10.73
N GLU A 17 14.19 10.89 -11.40
CA GLU A 17 14.29 12.26 -11.93
C GLU A 17 14.36 13.34 -10.85
N LEU A 18 13.95 13.04 -9.61
CA LEU A 18 13.89 14.01 -8.53
C LEU A 18 15.20 14.12 -7.73
N ASP A 19 16.17 13.23 -7.95
CA ASP A 19 17.47 13.19 -7.26
C ASP A 19 17.36 13.44 -5.74
N ILE A 20 16.47 12.70 -5.10
CA ILE A 20 16.07 12.94 -3.70
C ILE A 20 17.27 12.71 -2.79
N GLN A 21 17.79 13.76 -2.16
CA GLN A 21 19.00 13.67 -1.32
C GLN A 21 18.72 13.15 0.10
N ASP A 22 17.59 13.54 0.68
CA ASP A 22 17.25 13.19 2.05
C ASP A 22 15.73 13.21 2.27
N VAL A 23 15.24 12.39 3.20
CA VAL A 23 13.85 12.40 3.65
C VAL A 23 13.75 12.15 5.15
N LYS A 24 12.79 12.79 5.79
CA LYS A 24 12.29 12.41 7.12
C LYS A 24 11.11 11.46 6.93
N VAL A 25 11.22 10.26 7.50
CA VAL A 25 10.18 9.22 7.41
C VAL A 25 9.38 9.15 8.70
N THR A 26 8.05 9.07 8.57
CA THR A 26 7.09 8.86 9.65
C THR A 26 6.17 7.71 9.25
N PRO A 27 6.45 6.48 9.71
CA PRO A 27 5.56 5.34 9.50
C PRO A 27 4.24 5.52 10.25
N GLN A 28 3.16 4.97 9.73
CA GLN A 28 1.84 4.92 10.38
C GLN A 28 1.38 6.31 10.87
N LYS A 29 1.55 7.34 10.04
CA LYS A 29 1.16 8.70 10.40
C LYS A 29 -0.35 8.79 10.50
N GLU A 30 -0.85 8.99 11.70
CA GLU A 30 -2.26 9.30 11.91
C GLU A 30 -2.55 10.80 11.71
N PHE A 31 -3.59 11.07 10.94
CA PHE A 31 -4.22 12.38 10.81
C PHE A 31 -5.52 12.38 11.62
N ASN A 32 -5.37 12.56 12.95
CA ASN A 32 -6.50 12.65 13.87
C ASN A 32 -6.88 14.13 14.06
N LYS A 33 -7.94 14.61 13.39
CA LYS A 33 -8.51 15.93 13.68
C LYS A 33 -10.05 15.91 13.69
N ARG A 34 -10.60 16.41 14.80
CA ARG A 34 -12.02 16.62 15.16
C ARG A 34 -12.89 15.36 15.24
N LEU A 35 -13.77 15.33 16.25
CA LEU A 35 -14.71 14.26 16.63
C LEU A 35 -15.66 13.74 15.53
N LYS A 36 -15.64 14.31 14.31
CA LYS A 36 -16.58 13.97 13.22
C LYS A 36 -15.92 13.69 11.86
N GLU A 37 -14.59 13.70 11.76
CA GLU A 37 -13.88 13.43 10.50
C GLU A 37 -13.38 11.97 10.47
N ARG A 38 -13.20 11.42 9.26
CA ARG A 38 -12.65 10.06 9.09
C ARG A 38 -11.18 10.09 9.48
N ASN A 39 -10.81 9.34 10.53
CA ASN A 39 -9.40 9.12 10.85
C ASN A 39 -8.74 8.38 9.69
N THR A 40 -7.59 8.89 9.28
CA THR A 40 -6.77 8.30 8.23
C THR A 40 -5.37 8.09 8.75
N ARG A 41 -4.78 6.96 8.39
CA ARG A 41 -3.42 6.60 8.74
C ARG A 41 -2.66 6.36 7.45
N PHE A 42 -1.60 7.13 7.25
CA PHE A 42 -0.69 6.90 6.14
C PHE A 42 0.33 5.84 6.54
N ASP A 43 0.54 4.84 5.71
CA ASP A 43 1.45 3.72 5.94
C ASP A 43 2.88 4.22 6.08
N ILE A 44 3.35 4.99 5.10
CA ILE A 44 4.66 5.64 5.10
C ILE A 44 4.53 7.06 4.58
N TRP A 45 4.66 8.03 5.48
CA TRP A 45 4.79 9.42 5.10
C TRP A 45 6.25 9.86 5.17
N ALA A 46 6.82 10.25 4.04
CA ALA A 46 8.18 10.77 3.94
C ALA A 46 8.15 12.22 3.46
N LYS A 47 9.09 13.05 3.92
CA LYS A 47 9.15 14.45 3.47
C LYS A 47 10.53 15.06 3.49
N ASN A 48 10.75 16.01 2.60
CA ASN A 48 11.94 16.85 2.57
C ASN A 48 11.55 18.35 2.60
N LYS A 49 12.49 19.22 2.23
CA LYS A 49 12.27 20.68 2.26
C LYS A 49 11.16 21.13 1.31
N THR A 50 11.01 20.49 0.15
CA THR A 50 10.17 20.94 -0.96
C THR A 50 9.08 19.96 -1.35
N GLN A 51 9.20 18.69 -0.94
CA GLN A 51 8.36 17.57 -1.37
C GLN A 51 7.83 16.77 -0.18
N GLU A 52 6.63 16.23 -0.36
CA GLU A 52 5.93 15.34 0.56
C GLU A 52 5.55 14.07 -0.21
N PHE A 53 5.80 12.90 0.37
CA PHE A 53 5.62 11.59 -0.24
C PHE A 53 4.77 10.72 0.67
N ASP A 54 3.69 10.19 0.14
CA ASP A 54 2.85 9.20 0.78
C ASP A 54 2.95 7.88 0.00
N ILE A 55 3.37 6.81 0.67
CA ILE A 55 3.55 5.49 0.07
C ILE A 55 2.64 4.50 0.79
N GLU A 56 1.80 3.84 0.02
CA GLU A 56 0.64 3.12 0.53
C GLU A 56 0.47 1.76 -0.16
N MET A 57 0.23 0.71 0.64
CA MET A 57 -0.03 -0.64 0.13
C MET A 57 -1.54 -0.90 0.05
N GLN A 58 -2.03 -1.29 -1.12
CA GLN A 58 -3.44 -1.59 -1.37
C GLN A 58 -3.66 -3.09 -1.57
N MET A 59 -4.26 -3.75 -0.57
CA MET A 59 -4.59 -5.17 -0.62
C MET A 59 -6.00 -5.44 -1.17
N ARG A 60 -6.84 -4.41 -1.26
CA ARG A 60 -8.22 -4.51 -1.75
C ARG A 60 -8.44 -3.56 -2.90
N ASN A 61 -9.12 -4.05 -3.94
CA ASN A 61 -9.53 -3.21 -5.06
C ASN A 61 -10.69 -2.31 -4.61
N ASP A 62 -10.36 -1.05 -4.32
CA ASP A 62 -11.33 -0.02 -3.97
C ASP A 62 -11.75 0.74 -5.23
N SER A 63 -13.02 0.58 -5.63
CA SER A 63 -13.62 1.32 -6.75
C SER A 63 -13.54 2.85 -6.61
N ALA A 64 -13.26 3.37 -5.41
CA ALA A 64 -13.13 4.79 -5.12
C ALA A 64 -11.67 5.31 -5.12
N ILE A 65 -10.72 4.62 -5.77
CA ILE A 65 -9.29 4.98 -5.73
C ILE A 65 -9.01 6.45 -6.05
N GLY A 66 -9.65 7.02 -7.08
CA GLY A 66 -9.50 8.45 -7.41
C GLY A 66 -10.00 9.40 -6.32
N LYS A 67 -11.05 9.02 -5.58
CA LYS A 67 -11.53 9.79 -4.42
C LYS A 67 -10.55 9.71 -3.26
N ARG A 68 -9.86 8.57 -3.08
CA ARG A 68 -8.82 8.38 -2.04
C ARG A 68 -7.59 9.23 -2.30
N PHE A 69 -7.07 9.22 -3.53
CA PHE A 69 -6.00 10.13 -3.95
C PHE A 69 -6.32 11.58 -3.60
N ARG A 70 -7.49 12.08 -4.04
CA ARG A 70 -7.94 13.44 -3.74
C ARG A 70 -8.07 13.71 -2.24
N TYR A 71 -8.57 12.74 -1.47
CA TYR A 71 -8.73 12.91 -0.03
C TYR A 71 -7.37 12.98 0.69
N TYR A 72 -6.43 12.09 0.35
CA TYR A 72 -5.07 12.08 0.89
C TYR A 72 -4.32 13.35 0.52
N GLN A 73 -4.44 13.80 -0.73
CA GLN A 73 -3.91 15.08 -1.20
C GLN A 73 -4.38 16.24 -0.30
N SER A 74 -5.69 16.29 -0.03
CA SER A 74 -6.25 17.35 0.80
C SER A 74 -5.71 17.33 2.24
N GLN A 75 -5.31 16.16 2.77
CA GLN A 75 -4.71 16.06 4.09
C GLN A 75 -3.27 16.56 4.09
N ILE A 76 -2.50 16.20 3.06
CA ILE A 76 -1.12 16.70 2.87
C ILE A 76 -1.13 18.23 2.74
N ASP A 77 -1.99 18.78 1.88
CA ASP A 77 -2.08 20.23 1.67
C ASP A 77 -2.45 20.97 2.97
N LYS A 78 -3.40 20.42 3.76
CA LYS A 78 -3.82 20.98 5.05
C LYS A 78 -2.72 20.94 6.11
N ASP A 79 -1.90 19.90 6.13
CA ASP A 79 -0.82 19.79 7.12
C ASP A 79 0.39 20.67 6.75
N THR A 80 0.61 20.87 5.45
CA THR A 80 1.83 21.49 4.94
C THR A 80 1.69 22.97 4.62
N LEU A 81 0.48 23.47 4.31
CA LEU A 81 0.23 24.89 4.09
C LEU A 81 -0.09 25.62 5.41
N PRO A 82 0.79 26.49 5.92
CA PRO A 82 0.53 27.22 7.16
C PRO A 82 -0.60 28.23 6.99
N SER A 83 -1.34 28.47 8.07
CA SER A 83 -2.41 29.48 8.09
C SER A 83 -1.91 30.84 7.64
N GLY A 84 -2.68 31.50 6.75
CA GLY A 84 -2.36 32.82 6.21
C GLY A 84 -1.30 32.85 5.10
N LYS A 85 -0.80 31.70 4.63
CA LYS A 85 0.14 31.63 3.49
C LYS A 85 -0.60 31.51 2.15
N ASN A 86 0.04 32.02 1.10
CA ASN A 86 -0.44 31.91 -0.29
C ASN A 86 -0.30 30.47 -0.81
N TYR A 87 -1.20 30.04 -1.70
CA TYR A 87 -1.17 28.70 -2.32
C TYR A 87 0.11 28.38 -3.09
N ARG A 88 0.87 29.39 -3.53
CA ARG A 88 2.23 29.22 -4.11
C ARG A 88 3.23 28.55 -3.15
N HIS A 89 2.91 28.45 -1.87
CA HIS A 89 3.73 27.76 -0.87
C HIS A 89 3.30 26.31 -0.63
N ILE A 90 2.27 25.80 -1.32
CA ILE A 90 1.96 24.38 -1.30
C ILE A 90 3.15 23.63 -1.91
N LYS A 91 3.64 22.64 -1.16
CA LYS A 91 4.77 21.80 -1.58
C LYS A 91 4.35 20.85 -2.68
N ALA A 92 5.34 20.35 -3.41
CA ALA A 92 5.13 19.22 -4.30
C ALA A 92 4.69 18.00 -3.47
N SER A 93 3.75 17.22 -4.00
CA SER A 93 3.19 16.07 -3.30
C SER A 93 3.10 14.87 -4.21
N TYR A 94 3.49 13.70 -3.67
CA TYR A 94 3.50 12.44 -4.38
C TYR A 94 2.70 11.44 -3.54
N ILE A 95 1.57 10.98 -4.05
CA ILE A 95 0.80 9.90 -3.45
C ILE A 95 1.02 8.67 -4.32
N ILE A 96 1.59 7.63 -3.74
CA ILE A 96 2.09 6.47 -4.46
C ILE A 96 1.42 5.22 -3.88
N PHE A 97 0.47 4.66 -4.62
CA PHE A 97 -0.14 3.38 -4.27
C PHE A 97 0.60 2.22 -4.94
N PHE A 98 0.68 1.09 -4.24
CA PHE A 98 1.12 -0.20 -4.74
C PHE A 98 0.03 -1.24 -4.51
N SER A 99 -0.19 -2.16 -5.45
CA SER A 99 -1.16 -3.25 -5.28
C SER A 99 -0.73 -4.56 -5.96
N PRO A 100 -1.24 -5.71 -5.47
CA PRO A 100 -1.10 -7.01 -6.10
C PRO A 100 -2.14 -7.26 -7.22
N PHE A 101 -2.77 -6.21 -7.75
CA PHE A 101 -3.83 -6.29 -8.76
C PHE A 101 -3.88 -5.04 -9.63
N ASP A 102 -4.48 -5.13 -10.81
CA ASP A 102 -4.67 -3.98 -11.70
C ASP A 102 -5.98 -3.23 -11.36
N PRO A 103 -5.92 -2.02 -10.78
CA PRO A 103 -7.14 -1.27 -10.45
C PRO A 103 -7.84 -0.68 -11.68
N PHE A 104 -7.15 -0.53 -12.81
CA PHE A 104 -7.65 0.16 -14.01
C PHE A 104 -7.89 -0.80 -15.18
N GLY A 105 -7.34 -2.01 -15.12
CA GLY A 105 -7.50 -3.04 -16.16
C GLY A 105 -6.79 -2.70 -17.47
N LEU A 106 -5.73 -1.89 -17.41
CA LEU A 106 -4.96 -1.44 -18.58
C LEU A 106 -3.64 -2.20 -18.76
N GLY A 107 -3.28 -3.09 -17.83
CA GLY A 107 -2.11 -3.98 -17.91
C GLY A 107 -0.75 -3.33 -17.67
N GLN A 108 -0.71 -2.04 -17.28
CA GLN A 108 0.56 -1.34 -17.05
C GLN A 108 1.05 -1.57 -15.61
N ALA A 109 2.37 -1.61 -15.44
CA ALA A 109 2.98 -1.70 -14.12
C ALA A 109 2.99 -0.36 -13.38
N LYS A 110 3.02 0.76 -14.11
CA LYS A 110 2.98 2.12 -13.58
C LYS A 110 1.85 2.90 -14.25
N TYR A 111 1.10 3.63 -13.44
CA TYR A 111 0.13 4.62 -13.87
C TYR A 111 0.48 5.96 -13.25
N GLU A 112 0.42 7.01 -14.06
CA GLU A 112 0.51 8.39 -13.62
C GLU A 112 -0.77 9.12 -14.04
N MET A 113 -1.36 9.86 -13.11
CA MET A 113 -2.60 10.59 -13.37
C MET A 113 -2.31 12.08 -13.48
N GLU A 114 -2.81 12.69 -14.54
CA GLU A 114 -2.67 14.11 -14.83
C GLU A 114 -4.03 14.82 -14.88
N VAL A 115 -4.02 16.13 -14.60
CA VAL A 115 -5.19 17.01 -14.75
C VAL A 115 -5.08 17.75 -16.07
N LEU A 116 -6.05 17.56 -16.96
CA LEU A 116 -6.09 18.21 -18.27
C LEU A 116 -7.03 19.43 -18.24
N ALA A 117 -6.57 20.56 -18.78
CA ALA A 117 -7.41 21.76 -18.99
C ALA A 117 -8.49 21.52 -20.05
N ASN A 118 -8.19 20.68 -21.03
CA ASN A 118 -9.09 20.28 -22.10
C ASN A 118 -9.02 18.77 -22.30
N ARG A 119 -10.13 18.07 -22.01
CA ARG A 119 -10.24 16.61 -22.15
C ARG A 119 -9.89 16.08 -23.54
N ASN A 120 -10.06 16.90 -24.58
CA ASN A 120 -9.78 16.52 -25.96
C ASN A 120 -8.35 16.87 -26.41
N ASN A 121 -7.55 17.49 -25.54
CA ASN A 121 -6.15 17.82 -25.83
C ASN A 121 -5.24 17.22 -24.73
N PRO A 122 -4.60 16.07 -24.98
CA PRO A 122 -3.66 15.46 -24.03
C PRO A 122 -2.49 16.37 -23.64
N GLU A 123 -2.09 17.32 -24.49
CA GLU A 123 -1.00 18.26 -24.19
C GLU A 123 -1.42 19.39 -23.25
N SER A 124 -2.71 19.49 -22.92
CA SER A 124 -3.25 20.56 -22.06
C SER A 124 -3.09 20.28 -20.56
N VAL A 125 -2.00 19.64 -20.18
CA VAL A 125 -1.69 19.29 -18.78
C VAL A 125 -1.57 20.56 -17.95
N ILE A 126 -2.28 20.58 -16.81
CA ILE A 126 -2.15 21.61 -15.79
C ILE A 126 -1.19 21.10 -14.73
N ASP A 127 -0.08 21.81 -14.55
CA ASP A 127 0.82 21.56 -13.44
C ASP A 127 0.17 22.02 -12.12
N THR A 128 -0.28 21.04 -11.34
CA THR A 128 -0.83 21.24 -9.99
C THR A 128 0.23 21.05 -8.91
N ASN A 129 1.45 20.63 -9.27
CA ASN A 129 2.50 20.15 -8.36
C ASN A 129 2.04 18.98 -7.46
N ALA A 130 0.98 18.29 -7.87
CA ALA A 130 0.41 17.11 -7.21
C ALA A 130 0.52 15.92 -8.17
N HIS A 131 1.19 14.87 -7.72
CA HIS A 131 1.52 13.70 -8.51
C HIS A 131 0.86 12.48 -7.88
N TRP A 132 -0.02 11.83 -8.64
CA TRP A 132 -0.67 10.60 -8.23
C TRP A 132 -0.14 9.44 -9.05
N LEU A 133 0.48 8.50 -8.36
CA LEU A 133 1.18 7.38 -8.94
C LEU A 133 0.55 6.09 -8.42
N TYR A 134 0.41 5.12 -9.31
CA TYR A 134 -0.10 3.81 -8.96
C TYR A 134 0.74 2.72 -9.61
N PHE A 135 1.21 1.78 -8.80
CA PHE A 135 1.99 0.64 -9.25
C PHE A 135 1.21 -0.66 -9.08
N ASN A 136 1.05 -1.39 -10.17
CA ASN A 136 0.37 -2.68 -10.22
C ASN A 136 1.43 -3.76 -10.42
N SER A 137 1.53 -4.69 -9.45
CA SER A 137 2.55 -5.73 -9.50
C SER A 137 2.37 -6.77 -10.61
N LEU A 138 1.17 -6.88 -11.18
CA LEU A 138 0.86 -7.80 -12.28
C LEU A 138 1.16 -7.19 -13.65
N GLY A 139 1.36 -5.87 -13.69
CA GLY A 139 1.61 -5.14 -14.92
C GLY A 139 3.04 -5.31 -15.41
N HIS A 140 3.26 -4.91 -16.66
CA HIS A 140 4.60 -4.84 -17.25
C HIS A 140 4.87 -3.42 -17.75
N ASP A 141 6.09 -2.95 -17.55
CA ASP A 141 6.56 -1.66 -18.06
C ASP A 141 8.09 -1.69 -18.22
N ASP A 142 8.55 -1.35 -19.43
CA ASP A 142 9.96 -1.37 -19.80
C ASP A 142 10.78 -0.24 -19.15
N CYS A 143 10.12 0.80 -18.66
CA CYS A 143 10.77 1.96 -18.06
C CYS A 143 11.07 1.76 -16.56
N LEU A 144 10.56 0.70 -15.93
CA LEU A 144 10.83 0.44 -14.51
C LEU A 144 12.27 0.00 -14.26
N SER A 145 12.86 0.52 -13.18
CA SER A 145 14.18 0.09 -12.73
C SER A 145 14.18 -1.39 -12.32
N TYR A 146 15.36 -2.02 -12.39
CA TYR A 146 15.54 -3.42 -12.00
C TYR A 146 15.01 -3.69 -10.59
N ASP A 147 15.36 -2.84 -9.62
CA ASP A 147 14.94 -3.02 -8.23
C ASP A 147 13.45 -2.78 -8.01
N LEU A 148 12.84 -1.84 -8.75
CA LEU A 148 11.39 -1.62 -8.67
C LEU A 148 10.60 -2.78 -9.28
N ARG A 149 11.07 -3.37 -10.39
CA ARG A 149 10.47 -4.59 -10.96
C ARG A 149 10.57 -5.76 -9.98
N ASN A 150 11.75 -5.98 -9.39
CA ASN A 150 11.93 -7.02 -8.38
C ASN A 150 11.05 -6.80 -7.14
N PHE A 151 10.78 -5.54 -6.79
CA PHE A 151 9.87 -5.24 -5.68
C PHE A 151 8.43 -5.61 -6.01
N LEU A 152 7.96 -5.32 -7.23
CA LEU A 152 6.65 -5.75 -7.70
C LEU A 152 6.56 -7.28 -7.75
N ASP A 153 7.59 -7.97 -8.22
CA ASP A 153 7.64 -9.43 -8.18
C ASP A 153 7.62 -9.98 -6.74
N TYR A 154 8.32 -9.33 -5.81
CA TYR A 154 8.29 -9.67 -4.38
C TYR A 154 6.88 -9.56 -3.79
N MET A 155 6.10 -8.53 -4.17
CA MET A 155 4.69 -8.42 -3.77
C MET A 155 3.82 -9.59 -4.25
N ASN A 156 4.24 -10.27 -5.32
CA ASN A 156 3.58 -11.47 -5.85
C ASN A 156 4.17 -12.78 -5.26
N GLY A 157 4.99 -12.69 -4.22
CA GLY A 157 5.63 -13.84 -3.57
C GLY A 157 6.86 -14.38 -4.30
N LYS A 158 7.39 -13.68 -5.32
CA LYS A 158 8.61 -14.08 -6.01
C LYS A 158 9.81 -13.38 -5.39
N VAL A 159 10.64 -14.13 -4.67
CA VAL A 159 11.85 -13.59 -4.06
C VAL A 159 13.02 -13.75 -5.02
N ASN A 160 13.62 -12.63 -5.43
CA ASN A 160 14.87 -12.63 -6.17
C ASN A 160 16.05 -12.54 -5.20
N GLU A 161 16.72 -13.67 -4.97
CA GLU A 161 17.90 -13.76 -4.10
C GLU A 161 19.15 -13.06 -4.67
N ASP A 162 19.14 -12.58 -5.91
CA ASP A 162 20.27 -11.82 -6.46
C ASP A 162 20.13 -10.31 -6.23
N SER A 163 18.94 -9.82 -5.83
CA SER A 163 18.74 -8.40 -5.50
C SER A 163 19.05 -8.13 -4.02
N ASP A 164 20.11 -7.37 -3.77
CA ASP A 164 20.44 -6.88 -2.42
C ASP A 164 19.33 -6.03 -1.81
N PHE A 165 18.58 -5.31 -2.66
CA PHE A 165 17.42 -4.54 -2.22
C PHE A 165 16.32 -5.46 -1.68
N ILE A 166 15.95 -6.51 -2.43
CA ILE A 166 14.91 -7.46 -1.99
C ILE A 166 15.34 -8.22 -0.75
N LYS A 167 16.61 -8.65 -0.65
CA LYS A 167 17.13 -9.25 0.59
C LYS A 167 16.94 -8.35 1.80
N LYS A 168 17.22 -7.05 1.66
CA LYS A 168 17.06 -6.08 2.74
C LYS A 168 15.60 -5.91 3.15
N ILE A 169 14.69 -5.85 2.17
CA ILE A 169 13.25 -5.77 2.44
C ILE A 169 12.73 -7.05 3.09
N ASP A 170 13.10 -8.22 2.56
CA ASP A 170 12.66 -9.52 3.06
C ASP A 170 13.11 -9.77 4.50
N SER A 171 14.36 -9.43 4.82
CA SER A 171 14.85 -9.46 6.21
C SER A 171 14.04 -8.55 7.13
N GLU A 172 13.68 -7.34 6.69
CA GLU A 172 12.85 -6.43 7.50
C GLU A 172 11.44 -6.94 7.72
N VAL A 173 10.84 -7.56 6.70
CA VAL A 173 9.53 -8.19 6.82
C VAL A 173 9.59 -9.34 7.83
N LYS A 174 10.60 -10.20 7.73
CA LYS A 174 10.82 -11.32 8.68
C LYS A 174 11.03 -10.82 10.11
N ASP A 175 11.85 -9.80 10.31
CA ASP A 175 12.08 -9.20 11.62
C ASP A 175 10.80 -8.61 12.21
N TYR A 176 9.99 -7.93 11.38
CA TYR A 176 8.72 -7.34 11.81
C TYR A 176 7.68 -8.41 12.16
N VAL A 177 7.52 -9.43 11.32
CA VAL A 177 6.59 -10.55 11.57
C VAL A 177 6.96 -11.32 12.84
N ALA A 178 8.25 -11.44 13.16
CA ALA A 178 8.73 -12.05 14.39
C ALA A 178 8.52 -11.17 15.65
N SER A 179 8.16 -9.90 15.48
CA SER A 179 8.12 -8.93 16.56
C SER A 179 6.87 -9.07 17.45
N PRO A 180 6.93 -8.64 18.73
CA PRO A 180 5.75 -8.56 19.59
C PRO A 180 4.67 -7.61 19.06
N GLU A 181 5.07 -6.56 18.35
CA GLU A 181 4.16 -5.58 17.73
C GLU A 181 3.28 -6.22 16.67
N TRP A 182 3.81 -7.13 15.85
CA TRP A 182 3.01 -7.92 14.91
C TRP A 182 1.96 -8.76 15.64
N ARG A 183 2.33 -9.44 16.72
CA ARG A 183 1.39 -10.22 17.55
C ARG A 183 0.25 -9.37 18.13
N HIS A 184 0.54 -8.12 18.51
CA HIS A 184 -0.49 -7.19 18.98
C HIS A 184 -1.39 -6.67 17.85
N LEU A 185 -0.83 -6.43 16.66
CA LEU A 185 -1.60 -6.02 15.48
C LEU A 185 -2.49 -7.16 14.98
N ASP A 186 -1.98 -8.40 14.99
CA ASP A 186 -2.69 -9.64 14.68
C ASP A 186 -3.88 -9.83 15.64
N MET A 187 -3.66 -9.69 16.96
CA MET A 187 -4.76 -9.71 17.95
C MET A 187 -5.81 -8.62 17.74
N ASN A 188 -5.41 -7.40 17.33
CA ASN A 188 -6.36 -6.32 17.01
C ASN A 188 -7.09 -6.57 15.68
N LEU A 189 -6.41 -7.15 14.69
CA LEU A 189 -7.03 -7.55 13.42
C LEU A 189 -8.03 -8.68 13.66
N ASP A 190 -7.69 -9.68 14.46
CA ASP A 190 -8.59 -10.74 14.94
C ASP A 190 -9.82 -10.15 15.64
N MET A 191 -9.64 -9.12 16.47
CA MET A 191 -10.73 -8.42 17.15
C MET A 191 -11.60 -7.58 16.20
N MET A 192 -10.99 -6.87 15.24
CA MET A 192 -11.71 -6.09 14.21
C MET A 192 -12.42 -6.99 13.19
N LEU A 193 -11.89 -8.17 12.89
CA LEU A 193 -12.54 -9.19 12.06
C LEU A 193 -13.68 -9.88 12.83
N ALA A 194 -13.56 -10.01 14.16
CA ALA A 194 -14.64 -10.51 15.02
C ALA A 194 -15.79 -9.49 15.22
N ASP A 195 -15.49 -8.18 15.24
CA ASP A 195 -16.49 -7.11 15.42
C ASP A 195 -17.20 -6.68 14.12
N ASN A 196 -16.66 -7.01 12.95
CA ASN A 196 -17.28 -6.67 11.66
C ASN A 196 -18.35 -7.71 11.26
N THR A 197 -19.60 -7.44 11.59
CA THR A 197 -20.77 -8.09 10.97
C THR A 197 -20.86 -7.69 9.49
N TYR A 198 -20.22 -8.42 8.57
CA TYR A 198 -20.42 -8.24 7.12
C TYR A 198 -20.29 -9.57 6.37
N ASP A 199 -21.10 -9.71 5.30
CA ASP A 199 -21.10 -10.82 4.36
C ASP A 199 -19.67 -11.20 3.93
N VAL A 200 -19.20 -12.35 4.41
CA VAL A 200 -17.86 -12.85 4.10
C VAL A 200 -17.91 -13.58 2.76
N GLU A 201 -17.36 -12.96 1.71
CA GLU A 201 -17.16 -13.65 0.44
C GLU A 201 -16.05 -14.70 0.59
N VAL A 202 -16.30 -15.93 0.12
CA VAL A 202 -15.33 -17.06 0.17
C VAL A 202 -13.96 -16.67 -0.41
N GLU A 203 -13.94 -15.72 -1.34
CA GLU A 203 -12.74 -15.19 -1.97
C GLU A 203 -11.81 -14.46 -0.98
N ASP A 204 -12.35 -13.80 0.05
CA ASP A 204 -11.57 -13.11 1.08
C ASP A 204 -10.93 -14.12 2.06
N ILE A 205 -11.61 -15.24 2.30
CA ILE A 205 -11.06 -16.37 3.06
C ILE A 205 -9.89 -16.99 2.27
N LYS A 206 -10.04 -17.19 0.96
CA LYS A 206 -8.98 -17.74 0.10
C LYS A 206 -7.74 -16.85 0.06
N LYS A 207 -7.89 -15.54 -0.10
CA LYS A 207 -6.77 -14.58 -0.07
C LYS A 207 -6.03 -14.58 1.27
N SER A 208 -6.77 -14.65 2.38
CA SER A 208 -6.17 -14.73 3.72
C SER A 208 -5.39 -16.02 3.92
N ILE A 209 -5.89 -17.15 3.40
CA ILE A 209 -5.20 -18.44 3.43
C ILE A 209 -3.92 -18.40 2.59
N GLN A 210 -3.95 -17.82 1.38
CA GLN A 210 -2.77 -17.66 0.53
C GLN A 210 -1.68 -16.83 1.23
N MET A 211 -2.07 -15.75 1.90
CA MET A 211 -1.15 -14.93 2.68
C MET A 211 -0.52 -15.74 3.82
N LEU A 212 -1.32 -16.47 4.60
CA LEU A 212 -0.81 -17.30 5.71
C LEU A 212 0.11 -18.42 5.23
N LYS A 213 -0.17 -19.02 4.05
CA LYS A 213 0.75 -19.97 3.41
C LYS A 213 2.05 -19.31 2.97
N SER A 214 2.01 -18.07 2.48
CA SER A 214 3.20 -17.34 2.02
C SER A 214 4.16 -16.97 3.15
N VAL A 215 3.68 -16.92 4.40
CA VAL A 215 4.49 -16.69 5.62
C VAL A 215 4.76 -17.99 6.41
N ASP A 216 4.66 -19.15 5.74
CA ASP A 216 5.01 -20.48 6.26
C ASP A 216 4.23 -20.92 7.52
N VAL A 217 2.97 -20.46 7.66
CA VAL A 217 2.09 -20.90 8.75
C VAL A 217 1.54 -22.30 8.42
N SER A 218 1.58 -23.20 9.40
CA SER A 218 1.12 -24.58 9.19
C SER A 218 -0.38 -24.68 8.88
N ASN A 219 -0.73 -25.57 7.95
CA ASN A 219 -2.12 -25.81 7.56
C ASN A 219 -3.04 -26.20 8.75
N GLU A 220 -2.52 -26.89 9.77
CA GLU A 220 -3.28 -27.17 10.99
C GLU A 220 -3.64 -25.90 11.78
N LYS A 221 -2.72 -24.94 11.86
CA LYS A 221 -2.99 -23.64 12.53
C LYS A 221 -3.97 -22.80 11.72
N ILE A 222 -3.83 -22.78 10.39
CA ILE A 222 -4.75 -22.09 9.49
C ILE A 222 -6.16 -22.69 9.65
N LEU A 223 -6.29 -24.02 9.60
CA LEU A 223 -7.59 -24.69 9.74
C LEU A 223 -8.23 -24.46 11.11
N ASN A 224 -7.46 -24.49 12.20
CA ASN A 224 -7.98 -24.21 13.54
C ASN A 224 -8.46 -22.77 13.70
N ASN A 225 -7.74 -21.80 13.11
CA ASN A 225 -8.19 -20.41 13.07
C ASN A 225 -9.47 -20.26 12.22
N LEU A 226 -9.51 -20.86 11.03
CA LEU A 226 -10.71 -20.83 10.19
C LEU A 226 -11.93 -21.43 10.89
N LYS A 227 -11.79 -22.57 11.57
CA LYS A 227 -12.88 -23.17 12.35
C LYS A 227 -13.35 -22.27 13.49
N LYS A 228 -12.42 -21.61 14.17
CA LYS A 228 -12.72 -20.72 15.29
C LYS A 228 -13.50 -19.48 14.86
N HIS A 229 -13.27 -19.00 13.63
CA HIS A 229 -13.83 -17.73 13.14
C HIS A 229 -14.99 -17.90 12.14
N TYR A 230 -15.05 -19.02 11.43
CA TYR A 230 -16.04 -19.30 10.39
C TYR A 230 -16.82 -20.61 10.61
N GLY A 231 -16.59 -21.32 11.72
CA GLY A 231 -17.23 -22.60 12.02
C GLY A 231 -18.74 -22.54 12.20
N ASP A 232 -19.29 -21.33 12.45
CA ASP A 232 -20.74 -21.10 12.49
C ASP A 232 -21.36 -20.98 11.09
N HIS A 233 -20.54 -20.78 10.05
CA HIS A 233 -20.97 -20.56 8.66
C HIS A 233 -20.50 -21.66 7.69
N PHE A 234 -19.38 -22.30 7.98
CA PHE A 234 -18.79 -23.35 7.15
C PHE A 234 -18.45 -24.55 8.01
N SER A 235 -18.82 -25.73 7.52
CA SER A 235 -18.38 -26.99 8.10
C SER A 235 -16.86 -27.15 7.96
N GLU A 236 -16.27 -27.99 8.80
CA GLU A 236 -14.86 -28.33 8.71
C GLU A 236 -14.45 -28.86 7.32
N GLU A 237 -15.34 -29.59 6.65
CA GLU A 237 -15.14 -30.11 5.29
C GLU A 237 -15.09 -28.96 4.27
N GLU A 238 -16.00 -27.99 4.36
CA GLU A 238 -16.03 -26.80 3.49
C GLU A 238 -14.80 -25.92 3.70
N LEU A 239 -14.35 -25.72 4.94
CA LEU A 239 -13.13 -24.97 5.23
C LEU A 239 -11.87 -25.66 4.69
N LYS A 240 -11.80 -26.99 4.77
CA LYS A 240 -10.71 -27.77 4.14
C LYS A 240 -10.75 -27.66 2.61
N GLN A 241 -11.94 -27.63 2.03
CA GLN A 241 -12.12 -27.47 0.59
C GLN A 241 -11.70 -26.05 0.14
N ILE A 242 -12.12 -25.01 0.87
CA ILE A 242 -11.69 -23.62 0.63
C ILE A 242 -10.16 -23.50 0.77
N MET A 243 -9.56 -24.13 1.78
CA MET A 243 -8.09 -24.18 1.95
C MET A 243 -7.35 -24.93 0.83
N LYS A 244 -7.99 -25.90 0.20
CA LYS A 244 -7.43 -26.67 -0.92
C LYS A 244 -7.55 -25.91 -2.23
N GLU A 245 -8.57 -25.08 -2.36
CA GLU A 245 -8.82 -24.21 -3.52
C GLU A 245 -8.15 -22.83 -3.42
N ALA A 246 -7.65 -22.46 -2.24
CA ALA A 246 -6.85 -21.26 -1.97
C ALA A 246 -5.36 -21.50 -2.22
#